data_AF-A0A5N7MNI4-F1
#
_entry.id   AF-A0A5N7MNI4-F1
#
_cell.length_a   1.000
_cell.length_b   1.000
_cell.length_c   1.000
_cell.angle_alpha   90.00
_cell.angle_beta   90.00
_cell.angle_gamma   90.00
#
_symmetry.space_group_name_H-M   'P 1'
#
loop_
_entity.id
_entity.type
_entity.pdbx_description
1 polymer ?
#
loop_
_entity_poly.entity_id
_entity_poly.type
_entity_poly.pdbx_seq_one_letter_code
_entity_poly.pdbx_strand_id
1 'polypeptide(L)'
;MSSVSIESIALHIVRHLVRGMGKTEGQGASIQSLRHWWTVSLGQRGENFELGLDYADQSEWVMRGPDNIILLTTLGSEKGAASR
;
A
#
# COMPACT_ATOMS: atom_id res chain seq x y z
N MET A 1 -5.74 -19.92 13.14
CA MET A 1 -5.43 -19.08 11.97
C MET A 1 -5.25 -17.66 12.49
N SER A 2 -4.03 -17.13 12.45
CA SER A 2 -3.77 -15.73 12.80
C SER A 2 -4.47 -14.86 11.76
N SER A 3 -5.51 -14.13 12.16
CA SER A 3 -6.11 -13.10 11.30
C SER A 3 -5.02 -12.08 11.00
N VAL A 4 -4.66 -11.91 9.72
CA VAL A 4 -3.77 -10.83 9.33
C VAL A 4 -4.51 -9.53 9.63
N SER A 5 -3.94 -8.66 10.48
CA SER A 5 -4.58 -7.38 10.81
C SER A 5 -4.62 -6.48 9.57
N ILE A 6 -5.62 -5.60 9.50
CA ILE A 6 -5.75 -4.61 8.42
C ILE A 6 -4.51 -3.72 8.36
N GLU A 7 -3.96 -3.33 9.51
CA GLU A 7 -2.69 -2.59 9.60
C GLU A 7 -1.53 -3.35 8.94
N SER A 8 -1.44 -4.66 9.14
CA SER A 8 -0.39 -5.49 8.53
C SER A 8 -0.53 -5.52 7.01
N ILE A 9 -1.77 -5.56 6.49
CA ILE A 9 -2.05 -5.49 5.05
C ILE A 9 -1.67 -4.11 4.51
N ALA A 10 -2.12 -3.03 5.16
CA ALA A 10 -1.77 -1.66 4.82
C ALA A 10 -0.25 -1.45 4.76
N LEU A 11 0.46 -1.92 5.78
CA LEU A 11 1.92 -1.85 5.85
C LEU A 11 2.57 -2.65 4.72
N HIS A 12 2.00 -3.78 4.33
CA HIS A 12 2.51 -4.56 3.21
C HIS A 12 2.37 -3.84 1.87
N ILE A 13 1.23 -3.17 1.64
CA ILE A 13 0.99 -2.32 0.45
C ILE A 13 2.01 -1.17 0.41
N VAL A 14 2.15 -0.43 1.51
CA VAL A 14 3.08 0.72 1.61
C VAL A 14 4.54 0.27 1.42
N ARG A 15 4.93 -0.87 1.99
CA ARG A 15 6.26 -1.45 1.78
C ARG A 15 6.49 -1.85 0.33
N HIS A 16 5.47 -2.35 -0.36
CA HIS A 16 5.61 -2.67 -1.77
C HIS A 16 5.83 -1.42 -2.63
N LEU A 17 5.11 -0.33 -2.36
CA LEU A 17 5.36 0.95 -3.02
C LEU A 17 6.82 1.40 -2.83
N VAL A 18 7.31 1.41 -1.59
CA VAL A 18 8.67 1.88 -1.28
C VAL A 18 9.74 0.91 -1.79
N ARG A 19 9.68 -0.35 -1.36
CA ARG A 19 10.77 -1.33 -1.55
C ARG A 19 10.60 -2.17 -2.80
N GLY A 20 9.36 -2.45 -3.19
CA GLY A 20 9.05 -3.24 -4.39
C GLY A 20 9.07 -2.40 -5.67
N MET A 21 8.66 -1.14 -5.59
CA MET A 21 8.54 -0.25 -6.76
C MET A 21 9.50 0.95 -6.71
N GLY A 22 10.28 1.12 -5.63
CA GLY A 22 11.24 2.22 -5.50
C GLY A 22 10.58 3.59 -5.37
N LYS A 23 9.33 3.67 -4.89
CA LYS A 23 8.60 4.94 -4.76
C LYS A 23 8.99 5.68 -3.50
N THR A 24 9.02 6.99 -3.61
CA THR A 24 9.24 7.92 -2.49
C THR A 24 8.05 8.88 -2.35
N GLU A 25 8.15 9.85 -1.44
CA GLU A 25 7.14 10.87 -1.23
C GLU A 25 6.68 11.52 -2.54
N GLY A 26 5.36 11.73 -2.68
CA GLY A 26 4.74 12.33 -3.85
C GLY A 26 4.72 11.43 -5.09
N GLN A 27 5.37 10.27 -5.03
CA GLN A 27 5.31 9.25 -6.07
C GLN A 27 4.31 8.16 -5.71
N GLY A 28 3.83 7.46 -6.73
CA GLY A 28 2.83 6.45 -6.54
C GLY A 28 2.75 5.41 -7.64
N ALA A 29 1.70 4.62 -7.55
CA ALA A 29 1.31 3.64 -8.56
C ALA A 29 -0.21 3.68 -8.74
N SER A 30 -0.68 3.30 -9.93
CA SER A 30 -2.12 3.15 -10.14
C SER A 30 -2.70 2.07 -9.20
N ILE A 31 -3.94 2.26 -8.74
CA ILE A 31 -4.68 1.26 -7.97
C ILE A 31 -4.72 -0.07 -8.74
N GLN A 32 -4.82 -0.04 -10.07
CA GLN A 32 -4.84 -1.25 -10.89
C GLN A 32 -3.52 -2.01 -10.83
N SER A 33 -2.38 -1.32 -10.90
CA SER A 33 -1.06 -1.94 -10.77
C SER A 33 -0.88 -2.57 -9.39
N LEU A 34 -1.30 -1.88 -8.33
CA LEU A 34 -1.23 -2.39 -6.97
C LEU A 34 -2.15 -3.59 -6.76
N ARG A 35 -3.38 -3.54 -7.29
CA ARG A 35 -4.32 -4.67 -7.25
C ARG A 35 -3.78 -5.87 -8.02
N HIS A 36 -3.18 -5.65 -9.18
CA HIS A 36 -2.58 -6.71 -9.98
C HIS A 36 -1.43 -7.38 -9.23
N TRP A 37 -0.53 -6.61 -8.62
CA TRP A 37 0.52 -7.16 -7.76
C TRP A 37 -0.07 -7.95 -6.58
N TRP A 38 -1.08 -7.40 -5.90
CA TRP A 38 -1.73 -8.06 -4.76
C TRP A 38 -2.32 -9.43 -5.13
N THR A 39 -2.98 -9.53 -6.28
CA THR A 39 -3.63 -10.76 -6.71
C THR A 39 -2.63 -11.76 -7.30
N VAL A 40 -1.70 -11.31 -8.13
CA VAL A 40 -0.79 -12.19 -8.87
C VAL A 40 0.42 -12.60 -8.02
N SER A 41 1.06 -11.64 -7.34
CA SER A 41 2.30 -11.91 -6.61
C SER A 41 2.05 -12.49 -5.22
N LEU A 42 0.96 -12.12 -4.55
CA LEU A 42 0.65 -12.63 -3.20
C LEU A 42 -0.42 -13.73 -3.20
N GLY A 43 -1.09 -13.97 -4.34
CA GLY A 43 -2.19 -14.93 -4.42
C GLY A 43 -3.41 -14.55 -3.57
N GLN A 44 -3.54 -13.27 -3.19
CA GLN A 44 -4.57 -12.78 -2.26
C GLN A 44 -5.79 -12.24 -3.01
N ARG A 45 -7.00 -12.47 -2.47
CA ARG A 45 -8.25 -11.93 -3.03
C ARG A 45 -8.54 -10.51 -2.53
N GLY A 46 -9.39 -9.80 -3.27
CA GLY A 46 -9.43 -8.32 -3.33
C GLY A 46 -9.98 -7.55 -2.13
N GLU A 47 -10.81 -8.14 -1.26
CA GLU A 47 -11.41 -7.39 -0.13
C GLU A 47 -10.36 -6.90 0.88
N ASN A 48 -9.35 -7.72 1.16
CA ASN A 48 -8.24 -7.36 2.04
C ASN A 48 -7.39 -6.20 1.49
N PHE A 49 -7.30 -6.07 0.17
CA PHE A 49 -6.57 -4.99 -0.48
C PHE A 49 -7.25 -3.65 -0.25
N GLU A 50 -8.57 -3.56 -0.47
CA GLU A 50 -9.33 -2.32 -0.23
C GLU A 50 -9.23 -1.90 1.23
N LEU A 51 -9.46 -2.83 2.16
CA LEU A 51 -9.39 -2.55 3.59
C LEU A 51 -8.01 -2.04 4.01
N GLY A 52 -6.93 -2.63 3.50
CA GLY A 52 -5.59 -2.14 3.80
C GLY A 52 -5.28 -0.80 3.16
N LEU A 53 -5.79 -0.54 1.95
CA LEU A 53 -5.59 0.74 1.28
C LEU A 53 -6.35 1.87 1.98
N ASP A 54 -7.59 1.61 2.39
CA ASP A 54 -8.39 2.56 3.17
C ASP A 54 -7.78 2.82 4.54
N TYR A 55 -7.24 1.79 5.21
CA TYR A 55 -6.49 1.99 6.45
C TYR A 55 -5.23 2.84 6.23
N ALA A 56 -4.48 2.60 5.14
CA ALA A 56 -3.29 3.37 4.83
C ALA A 56 -3.61 4.85 4.53
N ASP A 57 -4.76 5.13 3.91
CA ASP A 57 -5.27 6.48 3.64
C ASP A 57 -5.68 7.17 4.95
N GLN A 58 -6.45 6.50 5.80
CA GLN A 58 -6.84 7.01 7.13
C GLN A 58 -5.64 7.23 8.06
N SER A 59 -4.56 6.47 7.87
CA SER A 59 -3.31 6.60 8.64
C SER A 59 -2.34 7.61 8.03
N GLU A 60 -2.76 8.32 6.97
CA GLU A 60 -1.96 9.30 6.24
C GLU A 60 -0.64 8.72 5.69
N TRP A 61 -0.58 7.42 5.39
CA TRP A 61 0.59 6.79 4.76
C TRP A 61 0.53 6.90 3.25
N VAL A 62 -0.68 6.89 2.71
CA VAL A 62 -0.92 7.16 1.30
C VAL A 62 -2.00 8.21 1.18
N MET A 63 -2.14 8.75 -0.03
CA MET A 63 -3.27 9.57 -0.40
C MET A 63 -3.74 9.22 -1.81
N ARG A 64 -5.03 9.43 -2.08
CA ARG A 64 -5.60 9.26 -3.41
C ARG A 64 -5.28 10.48 -4.28
N GLY A 65 -4.40 10.29 -5.25
CA GLY A 65 -4.06 11.26 -6.29
C GLY A 65 -5.02 11.22 -7.48
N PRO A 66 -4.76 12.04 -8.52
CA PRO A 66 -5.52 12.01 -9.76
C PRO A 66 -5.43 10.65 -10.45
N ASP A 67 -6.40 10.35 -11.32
CA ASP A 67 -6.42 9.15 -12.16
C ASP A 67 -6.26 7.82 -11.42
N ASN A 68 -6.79 7.74 -10.19
CA ASN A 68 -6.69 6.55 -9.34
C ASN A 68 -5.24 6.14 -9.04
N ILE A 69 -4.34 7.11 -8.86
CA ILE A 69 -2.98 6.88 -8.39
C ILE A 69 -2.97 6.93 -6.85
N ILE A 70 -2.32 5.96 -6.23
CA ILE A 70 -2.02 5.95 -4.80
C ILE A 70 -0.63 6.54 -4.62
N LEU A 71 -0.57 7.73 -4.02
CA LEU A 71 0.66 8.47 -3.77
C LEU A 71 1.14 8.19 -2.34
N LEU A 72 2.46 8.04 -2.16
CA LEU A 72 3.06 8.02 -0.83
C LEU A 72 3.10 9.43 -0.25
N THR A 73 2.68 9.53 1.01
CA THR A 73 3.00 10.71 1.83
C THR A 73 4.43 10.58 2.38
N THR A 74 4.90 11.62 3.07
CA THR A 74 6.14 11.54 3.88
C THR A 74 6.05 10.40 4.90
N LEU A 75 4.92 10.34 5.64
CA LEU A 75 4.69 9.34 6.69
C LEU A 75 4.73 7.91 6.12
N GLY A 76 4.10 7.67 4.96
CA GLY A 76 4.13 6.35 4.33
C GLY A 76 5.48 5.99 3.76
N SER A 77 6.23 6.96 3.25
CA SER A 77 7.60 6.72 2.76
C SER A 77 8.49 6.23 3.90
N GLU A 78 8.44 6.90 5.06
CA GLU A 78 9.16 6.49 6.26
C GLU A 78 8.66 5.14 6.79
N LYS A 79 7.34 4.95 6.89
CA LYS A 79 6.72 3.72 7.38
C LYS A 79 7.06 2.51 6.51
N GLY A 80 7.08 2.69 5.18
CA GLY A 80 7.46 1.66 4.21
C GLY A 80 8.96 1.39 4.16
N ALA A 81 9.78 2.41 4.45
CA ALA A 81 11.23 2.29 4.56
C ALA A 81 11.67 1.64 5.88
N ALA A 82 10.89 1.75 6.95
CA ALA A 82 11.21 1.18 8.25
C ALA A 82 11.46 -0.34 8.18
N SER A 83 12.69 -0.75 8.50
CA SER A 83 13.04 -2.14 8.74
C SER A 83 12.49 -2.59 10.09
N ARG A 84 12.04 -3.85 10.15
CA ARG A 84 11.59 -4.49 11.38
C ARG A 84 12.66 -4.43 12.47
#